data_AF-A0A3C0KP31-F1
#
_entry.id   AF-A0A3C0KP31-F1
#
_cell.length_a   1.000
_cell.length_b   1.000
_cell.length_c   1.000
_cell.angle_alpha   90.00
_cell.angle_beta   90.00
_cell.angle_gamma   90.00
#
_symmetry.space_group_name_H-M   'P 1'
#
loop_
_entity.id
_entity.type
_entity.pdbx_description
1 polymer ?
#
loop_
_entity_poly.entity_id
_entity_poly.type
_entity_poly.pdbx_seq_one_letter_code
_entity_poly.pdbx_strand_id
1 'polypeptide(L)'
;KEGIKRYGSALVPMDESLCSIAIDLSGRPYLIYNVEFGEARIGDFDPALLKEFFKSFSDHSGMTLHINVLYGKNSHHVAESIFKAFARALRRAASLDDRIQGVMSTKGSL
;
A
#
# COMPACT_ATOMS: atom_id res chain seq x y z
N LYS A 1 8.18 -0.37 17.21
CA LYS A 1 8.33 0.50 16.02
C LYS A 1 8.73 1.89 16.51
N GLU A 2 10.02 2.19 16.56
CA GLU A 2 10.54 3.46 17.10
C GLU A 2 11.33 4.21 16.02
N GLY A 3 11.31 5.55 16.07
CA GLY A 3 12.08 6.41 15.17
C GLY A 3 11.61 6.42 13.70
N ILE A 4 10.61 5.62 13.33
CA ILE A 4 10.06 5.58 11.96
C ILE A 4 8.98 6.63 11.74
N LYS A 5 8.80 7.03 10.49
CA LYS A 5 7.73 7.97 10.09
C LYS A 5 6.31 7.46 10.29
N ARG A 6 6.13 6.14 10.43
CA ARG A 6 4.86 5.41 10.64
C ARG A 6 3.88 5.51 9.46
N TYR A 7 3.70 6.70 8.92
CA TYR A 7 2.83 7.02 7.80
C TYR A 7 3.61 7.18 6.51
N GLY A 8 3.04 6.69 5.43
CA GLY A 8 3.57 6.87 4.09
C GLY A 8 2.46 6.90 3.07
N SER A 9 2.64 7.71 2.04
CA SER A 9 1.72 7.76 0.90
C SER A 9 2.50 7.94 -0.38
N ALA A 10 1.92 7.48 -1.48
CA ALA A 10 2.45 7.69 -2.81
C ALA A 10 1.32 7.70 -3.84
N LEU A 11 1.45 8.60 -4.80
CA LEU A 11 0.66 8.62 -6.02
C LEU A 11 1.62 8.24 -7.17
N VAL A 12 1.32 7.18 -7.91
CA VAL A 12 2.19 6.65 -8.96
C VAL A 12 1.39 6.31 -10.21
N PRO A 13 1.78 6.85 -11.38
CA PRO A 13 1.21 6.43 -12.65
C PRO A 13 1.91 5.19 -13.20
N MET A 14 1.22 4.50 -14.10
CA MET A 14 1.78 3.58 -15.09
C MET A 14 0.96 3.76 -16.37
N ASP A 15 1.54 4.38 -17.39
CA ASP A 15 0.84 4.82 -18.60
C ASP A 15 -0.52 5.48 -18.29
N GLU A 16 -1.63 4.89 -18.72
CA GLU A 16 -2.98 5.42 -18.51
C GLU A 16 -3.54 5.16 -17.10
N SER A 17 -2.84 4.42 -16.25
CA SER A 17 -3.27 4.10 -14.89
C SER A 17 -2.66 5.05 -13.85
N LEU A 18 -3.41 5.36 -12.79
CA LEU A 18 -2.95 6.11 -11.64
C LEU A 18 -3.41 5.45 -10.33
N CYS A 19 -2.45 5.11 -9.46
CA CYS A 19 -2.72 4.52 -8.16
C CYS A 19 -2.25 5.41 -7.01
N SER A 20 -3.11 5.54 -5.99
CA SER A 20 -2.83 6.15 -4.70
C SER A 20 -2.79 5.10 -3.59
N ILE A 21 -1.68 5.10 -2.84
CA ILE A 21 -1.49 4.28 -1.65
C ILE A 21 -1.35 5.17 -0.42
N ALA A 22 -2.00 4.77 0.67
CA ALA A 22 -1.73 5.30 2.00
C ALA A 22 -1.52 4.16 3.01
N ILE A 23 -0.50 4.30 3.85
CA ILE A 23 -0.07 3.32 4.85
C ILE A 23 0.00 3.98 6.22
N ASP A 24 -0.51 3.27 7.24
CA ASP A 24 -0.22 3.49 8.65
C ASP A 24 0.32 2.18 9.25
N LEU A 25 1.58 2.19 9.70
CA LEU A 25 2.23 1.06 10.39
C LEU A 25 1.74 0.94 11.85
N SER A 26 0.43 0.77 11.99
CA SER A 26 -0.36 1.06 13.20
C SER A 26 -0.45 -0.03 14.25
N GLY A 27 -0.04 -1.26 13.93
CA GLY A 27 -0.34 -2.45 14.72
C GLY A 27 -1.79 -2.95 14.51
N ARG A 28 -2.58 -2.29 13.67
CA ARG A 28 -3.99 -2.62 13.41
C ARG A 28 -4.16 -3.07 11.96
N PRO A 29 -4.37 -4.38 11.73
CA PRO A 29 -4.55 -4.91 10.38
C PRO A 29 -5.86 -4.42 9.78
N TYR A 30 -5.78 -3.73 8.66
CA TYR A 30 -6.95 -3.28 7.92
C TYR A 30 -6.60 -2.99 6.46
N LEU A 31 -7.47 -3.40 5.53
CA LEU A 31 -7.30 -3.17 4.10
C LEU A 31 -8.53 -2.47 3.52
N ILE A 32 -8.33 -1.32 2.89
CA ILE A 32 -9.25 -0.75 1.89
C ILE A 32 -8.69 -1.03 0.51
N TYR A 33 -9.52 -1.61 -0.36
CA TYR A 33 -9.12 -2.07 -1.69
C TYR A 33 -10.14 -1.61 -2.73
N ASN A 34 -9.90 -0.43 -3.29
CA ASN A 34 -10.70 0.18 -4.35
C ASN A 34 -9.94 0.06 -5.67
N VAL A 35 -10.01 -1.15 -6.24
CA VAL A 35 -9.37 -1.49 -7.51
C VAL A 35 -10.37 -2.26 -8.35
N GLU A 36 -10.54 -1.81 -9.58
CA GLU A 36 -11.34 -2.51 -10.58
C GLU A 36 -10.38 -3.12 -11.61
N PHE A 37 -10.42 -4.45 -11.73
CA PHE A 37 -9.77 -5.15 -12.82
C PHE A 37 -10.82 -5.51 -13.87
N GLY A 38 -10.41 -5.46 -15.15
CA GLY A 38 -11.16 -6.19 -16.18
C GLY A 38 -10.97 -7.70 -16.03
N GLU A 39 -11.79 -8.49 -16.72
CA GLU A 39 -11.74 -9.97 -16.68
C GLU A 39 -10.48 -10.57 -17.34
N ALA A 40 -9.58 -9.75 -17.87
CA ALA A 40 -8.36 -10.20 -18.53
C ALA A 40 -7.26 -10.57 -17.53
N ARG A 41 -6.72 -11.78 -17.68
CA ARG A 41 -5.48 -12.20 -17.01
C ARG A 41 -4.30 -11.33 -17.42
N ILE A 42 -3.31 -11.19 -16.53
CA ILE A 42 -2.04 -10.52 -16.83
C ILE A 42 -1.01 -11.61 -17.14
N GLY A 43 -0.94 -12.03 -18.41
CA GLY A 43 -0.21 -13.25 -18.78
C GLY A 43 -0.78 -14.46 -18.02
N ASP A 44 0.05 -15.14 -17.25
CA ASP A 44 -0.36 -16.26 -16.39
C ASP A 44 -0.85 -15.83 -15.00
N PHE A 45 -0.82 -14.54 -14.67
CA PHE A 45 -1.25 -14.05 -13.36
C PHE A 45 -2.75 -13.72 -13.33
N ASP A 46 -3.43 -14.16 -12.27
CA ASP A 46 -4.83 -13.83 -11.99
C ASP A 46 -4.91 -12.55 -11.12
N PRO A 47 -5.45 -11.43 -11.64
CA PRO A 47 -5.58 -10.19 -10.89
C PRO A 47 -6.38 -10.31 -9.58
N ALA A 48 -7.25 -11.31 -9.44
CA ALA A 48 -7.98 -11.56 -8.20
C ALA A 48 -7.03 -11.86 -7.02
N LEU A 49 -5.87 -12.46 -7.29
CA LEU A 49 -4.88 -12.78 -6.26
C LEU A 49 -4.22 -11.54 -5.65
N LEU A 50 -4.29 -10.39 -6.33
CA LEU A 50 -3.66 -9.16 -5.85
C LEU A 50 -4.32 -8.68 -4.55
N LYS A 51 -5.65 -8.78 -4.46
CA LYS A 51 -6.40 -8.44 -3.24
C LYS A 51 -6.02 -9.38 -2.09
N GLU A 52 -5.94 -10.68 -2.35
CA GLU A 52 -5.59 -11.69 -1.34
C GLU A 52 -4.15 -11.53 -0.84
N PHE A 53 -3.22 -11.19 -1.75
CA PHE A 53 -1.86 -10.84 -1.39
C PHE A 53 -1.82 -9.65 -0.43
N PHE A 54 -2.47 -8.54 -0.78
CA PHE A 54 -2.44 -7.33 0.07
C PHE A 54 -3.23 -7.50 1.36
N LYS A 55 -4.30 -8.31 1.37
CA LYS A 55 -5.02 -8.65 2.59
C LYS A 55 -4.13 -9.43 3.53
N SER A 56 -3.51 -10.49 3.03
CA SER A 56 -2.56 -11.30 3.79
C SER A 56 -1.39 -10.45 4.29
N PHE A 57 -0.85 -9.57 3.44
CA PHE A 57 0.24 -8.68 3.80
C PHE A 57 -0.16 -7.69 4.91
N SER A 58 -1.31 -7.02 4.79
CA SER A 58 -1.79 -6.06 5.79
C SER A 58 -2.06 -6.72 7.14
N ASP A 59 -2.56 -7.96 7.11
CA ASP A 59 -2.89 -8.73 8.31
C ASP A 59 -1.62 -9.12 9.08
N HIS A 60 -0.65 -9.73 8.41
CA HIS A 60 0.56 -10.24 9.07
C HIS A 60 1.54 -9.13 9.46
N SER A 61 1.53 -8.01 8.74
CA SER A 61 2.35 -6.83 9.10
C SER A 61 1.71 -5.94 10.17
N GLY A 62 0.43 -6.19 10.51
CA GLY A 62 -0.35 -5.37 11.42
C GLY A 62 -0.40 -3.91 10.94
N MET A 63 -0.66 -3.67 9.66
CA MET A 63 -0.76 -2.33 9.10
C MET A 63 -2.16 -2.01 8.59
N THR A 64 -2.48 -0.73 8.61
CA THR A 64 -3.62 -0.19 7.89
C THR A 64 -3.16 0.25 6.50
N LEU A 65 -3.72 -0.35 5.47
CA LEU A 65 -3.35 -0.15 4.07
C LEU A 65 -4.57 0.27 3.25
N HIS A 66 -4.45 1.38 2.53
CA HIS A 66 -5.45 1.84 1.58
C HIS A 66 -4.87 1.78 0.18
N ILE A 67 -5.55 1.06 -0.72
CA ILE A 67 -5.22 0.93 -2.14
C ILE A 67 -6.37 1.52 -2.93
N ASN A 68 -6.09 2.58 -3.68
CA ASN A 68 -7.08 3.25 -4.52
C ASN A 68 -6.50 3.44 -5.92
N VAL A 69 -7.06 2.76 -6.91
CA VAL A 69 -6.76 3.04 -8.32
C VAL A 69 -7.77 4.05 -8.79
N LEU A 70 -7.30 5.26 -9.10
CA LEU A 70 -8.17 6.37 -9.50
C LEU A 70 -8.74 6.14 -10.89
N TYR A 71 -7.91 5.57 -11.77
CA TYR A 71 -8.26 5.18 -13.13
C TYR A 71 -7.17 4.25 -13.71
N GLY A 72 -7.52 3.54 -14.78
CA GLY A 72 -6.65 2.63 -15.52
C GLY A 72 -7.50 1.66 -16.35
N LYS A 73 -6.96 1.13 -17.44
CA LYS A 73 -7.69 0.19 -18.32
C LYS A 73 -6.96 -1.12 -18.51
N ASN A 74 -5.63 -1.05 -18.61
CA ASN A 74 -4.79 -2.21 -18.74
C ASN A 74 -4.51 -2.82 -17.36
N SER A 75 -4.90 -4.08 -17.16
CA SER A 75 -4.71 -4.81 -15.90
C SER A 75 -3.24 -4.85 -15.46
N HIS A 76 -2.29 -4.96 -16.40
CA HIS A 76 -0.85 -4.91 -16.10
C HIS A 76 -0.47 -3.56 -15.51
N HIS A 77 -0.87 -2.47 -16.15
CA HIS A 77 -0.52 -1.12 -15.70
C HIS A 77 -1.12 -0.80 -14.34
N VAL A 78 -2.37 -1.22 -14.11
CA VAL A 78 -3.04 -1.14 -12.81
C VAL A 78 -2.23 -1.90 -11.74
N ALA A 79 -1.92 -3.18 -11.97
CA ALA A 79 -1.19 -4.00 -11.00
C ALA A 79 0.20 -3.43 -10.69
N GLU A 80 0.93 -3.01 -11.72
CA GLU A 80 2.28 -2.46 -11.56
C GLU A 80 2.27 -1.09 -10.85
N SER A 81 1.31 -0.23 -11.16
CA SER A 81 1.14 1.06 -10.46
C SER A 81 0.86 0.86 -8.97
N ILE A 82 0.05 -0.14 -8.60
CA ILE A 82 -0.22 -0.52 -7.21
C ILE A 82 1.08 -0.91 -6.51
N PHE A 83 1.85 -1.85 -7.07
CA PHE A 83 3.10 -2.29 -6.44
C PHE A 83 4.13 -1.17 -6.31
N LYS A 84 4.27 -0.32 -7.35
CA LYS A 84 5.19 0.82 -7.32
C LYS A 84 4.76 1.88 -6.30
N ALA A 85 3.48 2.22 -6.24
CA ALA A 85 2.93 3.12 -5.22
C ALA A 85 3.14 2.55 -3.82
N PHE A 86 2.87 1.26 -3.64
CA PHE A 86 3.02 0.55 -2.38
C PHE A 86 4.47 0.58 -1.90
N ALA A 87 5.43 0.23 -2.76
CA ALA A 87 6.85 0.25 -2.42
C ALA A 87 7.32 1.65 -1.99
N ARG A 88 6.89 2.72 -2.69
CA ARG A 88 7.25 4.10 -2.33
C ARG A 88 6.63 4.54 -1.01
N ALA A 89 5.34 4.26 -0.81
CA ALA A 89 4.64 4.58 0.43
C ALA A 89 5.23 3.80 1.61
N LEU A 90 5.51 2.52 1.44
CA LEU A 90 6.09 1.68 2.49
C LEU A 90 7.50 2.14 2.84
N ARG A 91 8.35 2.44 1.84
CA ARG A 91 9.68 3.02 2.08
C ARG A 91 9.56 4.28 2.92
N ARG A 92 8.61 5.17 2.62
CA ARG A 92 8.40 6.40 3.40
C ARG A 92 7.97 6.09 4.83
N ALA A 93 6.98 5.21 5.02
CA ALA A 93 6.43 4.85 6.33
C ALA A 93 7.47 4.18 7.24
N ALA A 94 8.32 3.33 6.66
CA ALA A 94 9.35 2.57 7.37
C ALA A 94 10.69 3.33 7.49
N SER A 95 10.85 4.49 6.84
CA SER A 95 12.06 5.29 6.96
C SER A 95 12.21 5.86 8.37
N LEU A 96 13.44 5.88 8.86
CA LEU A 96 13.81 6.62 10.07
C LEU A 96 13.69 8.13 9.82
N ASP A 97 13.39 8.87 10.89
CA ASP A 97 13.43 10.33 10.94
C ASP A 97 14.05 10.74 12.27
N ASP A 98 15.22 11.39 12.24
CA ASP A 98 15.98 11.74 13.45
C ASP A 98 15.21 12.70 14.37
N ARG A 99 14.18 13.37 13.85
CA ARG A 99 13.29 14.24 14.61
C ARG A 99 12.26 13.48 15.44
N ILE A 100 12.09 12.18 15.18
CA ILE A 100 11.14 11.31 15.88
C ILE A 100 11.89 10.56 16.97
N GLN A 101 11.52 10.83 18.22
CA GLN A 101 12.04 10.13 19.39
C GLN A 101 11.00 9.12 19.89
N GLY A 102 11.42 7.87 20.10
CA GLY A 102 10.55 6.79 20.58
C GLY A 102 9.45 6.38 19.59
N VAL A 103 8.29 5.99 20.11
CA VAL A 103 7.15 5.47 19.33
C VAL A 103 6.26 6.62 18.85
N MET A 104 5.97 6.67 17.54
CA MET A 104 4.99 7.59 16.95
C MET A 104 3.53 7.20 17.28
N SER A 105 3.14 7.27 18.55
CA SER A 105 1.79 6.96 19.03
C SER A 105 1.49 7.75 20.29
N THR A 106 0.33 8.42 20.36
CA THR A 106 -0.12 9.12 21.57
C THR A 106 -0.41 8.17 22.74
N LYS A 107 -0.55 6.86 22.46
CA LYS A 107 -0.73 5.81 23.46
C LYS A 107 0.60 5.25 23.99
N GLY A 108 1.74 5.69 23.45
CA GLY A 108 3.07 5.19 23.83
C GLY A 108 3.42 3.79 23.30
N SER A 109 2.49 3.11 22.62
CA SER A 109 2.69 1.77 22.05
C SER A 109 2.10 1.62 20.64
N LEU A 110 2.65 0.66 19.90
CA LEU A 110 2.29 0.22 18.53
C LEU A 110 2.47 -1.29 18.38
#